data_AF-A0A356FE04-F1
#
_entry.id   AF-A0A356FE04-F1
#
_cell.length_a   1.000
_cell.length_b   1.000
_cell.length_c   1.000
_cell.angle_alpha   90.00
_cell.angle_beta   90.00
_cell.angle_gamma   90.00
#
_symmetry.space_group_name_H-M   'P 1'
#
loop_
_entity.id
_entity.type
_entity.pdbx_description
1 polymer ?
#
loop_
_entity_poly.entity_id
_entity_poly.type
_entity_poly.pdbx_seq_one_letter_code
_entity_poly.pdbx_strand_id
1 'polypeptide(L)'
;MSGTEERYNRHHILEAIGKDGQERLSRSKVLIVGCGALGTHSAEYLARGGIGELRLVDRDFVDWSNLQRQIGFTEEDVRNGTPKALALKKHLEKANSSITIIAEPTEFQFFNAEKLARDVDLIIDASDNIPTRFLINDLSWKLSIPWIYGGAIETRGHALFLSGRDGPCLRCYMGEPPPPGTLQTCDTAGVLGPAVAMVSSIQASMAIRSLTGAQPELFCGRLFRLDAWEMEWKESRIESDPDCQVCSRRNFDFLDGKGQLNSESLCGRQAIQVHPRSPNDVDLQALACRLESVGKVECHPRYLRLTTEDFAMTLFDDQRAIFDGLTDASKARSLYSRYVGD
;
A
#
# COMPACT_ATOMS: atom_id res chain seq x y z
N MET A 1 18.83 -2.88 -34.18
CA MET A 1 18.69 -2.49 -32.76
C MET A 1 18.19 -3.71 -32.02
N SER A 2 18.55 -3.91 -30.75
CA SER A 2 17.92 -4.98 -29.97
C SER A 2 16.43 -4.65 -29.78
N GLY A 3 15.55 -5.65 -29.61
CA GLY A 3 14.13 -5.39 -29.33
C GLY A 3 13.89 -4.49 -28.11
N THR A 4 14.85 -4.46 -27.16
CA THR A 4 14.85 -3.56 -26.00
C THR A 4 15.14 -2.11 -26.38
N GLU A 5 16.09 -1.85 -27.29
CA GLU A 5 16.39 -0.48 -27.77
C GLU A 5 15.25 0.11 -28.60
N GLU A 6 14.57 -0.71 -29.41
CA GLU A 6 13.43 -0.26 -30.20
C GLU A 6 12.23 0.12 -29.33
N ARG A 7 12.03 -0.60 -28.21
CA ARG A 7 10.93 -0.36 -27.26
C ARG A 7 10.91 1.07 -26.73
N TYR A 8 12.07 1.59 -26.31
CA TYR A 8 12.17 2.91 -25.67
C TYR A 8 12.52 4.04 -26.64
N ASN A 9 12.52 3.79 -27.95
CA ASN A 9 12.88 4.82 -28.95
C ASN A 9 12.00 6.08 -28.83
N ARG A 10 10.73 5.96 -28.43
CA ARG A 10 9.84 7.10 -28.21
C ARG A 10 10.26 7.96 -27.00
N HIS A 11 10.85 7.37 -25.97
CA HIS A 11 11.45 8.11 -24.86
C HIS A 11 12.80 8.73 -25.26
N HIS A 12 13.62 8.01 -26.03
CA HIS A 12 14.93 8.51 -26.48
C HIS A 12 14.84 9.81 -27.29
N ILE A 13 13.78 9.98 -28.09
CA ILE A 13 13.56 11.20 -28.89
C ILE A 13 12.75 12.28 -28.16
N LEU A 14 12.16 11.97 -27.00
CA LEU A 14 11.37 12.92 -26.22
C LEU A 14 12.33 13.78 -25.38
N GLU A 15 12.37 15.09 -25.63
CA GLU A 15 13.28 16.03 -24.96
C GLU A 15 13.20 15.94 -23.41
N ALA A 16 12.00 15.73 -22.87
CA ALA A 16 11.79 15.61 -21.42
C ALA A 16 12.42 14.36 -20.77
N ILE A 17 12.79 13.34 -21.55
CA ILE A 17 13.41 12.10 -21.06
C ILE A 17 14.77 11.88 -21.72
N GLY A 18 14.80 11.79 -23.06
CA GLY A 18 16.01 11.53 -23.82
C GLY A 18 16.63 10.16 -23.53
N LYS A 19 17.83 9.92 -24.04
CA LYS A 19 18.59 8.69 -23.76
C LYS A 19 19.04 8.64 -22.30
N ASP A 20 19.57 9.74 -21.79
CA ASP A 20 20.10 9.83 -20.42
C ASP A 20 18.99 9.61 -19.37
N GLY A 21 17.80 10.18 -19.58
CA GLY A 21 16.65 9.93 -18.71
C GLY A 21 16.21 8.47 -18.77
N GLN A 22 16.19 7.85 -19.95
CA GLN A 22 15.87 6.43 -20.05
C GLN A 22 16.91 5.52 -19.36
N GLU A 23 18.19 5.89 -19.41
CA GLU A 23 19.26 5.20 -18.68
C GLU A 23 19.12 5.37 -17.16
N ARG A 24 18.65 6.53 -16.69
CA ARG A 24 18.30 6.72 -15.27
C ARG A 24 17.12 5.85 -14.86
N LEU A 25 16.05 5.82 -15.66
CA LEU A 25 14.88 4.99 -15.40
C LEU A 25 15.27 3.51 -15.30
N SER A 26 16.12 3.01 -16.20
CA SER A 26 16.56 1.61 -16.20
C SER A 26 17.43 1.21 -15.00
N ARG A 27 17.98 2.19 -14.27
CA ARG A 27 18.72 1.99 -13.01
C ARG A 27 17.87 2.23 -11.77
N SER A 28 16.68 2.82 -11.94
CA SER A 28 15.81 3.21 -10.84
C SER A 28 15.06 2.02 -10.26
N LYS A 29 14.82 2.06 -8.95
CA LYS A 29 14.07 1.07 -8.19
C LYS A 29 12.87 1.71 -7.51
N VAL A 30 11.67 1.20 -7.79
CA VAL A 30 10.42 1.75 -7.26
C VAL A 30 9.71 0.72 -6.40
N LEU A 31 9.33 1.14 -5.19
CA LEU A 31 8.42 0.38 -4.31
C LEU A 31 6.99 0.81 -4.58
N ILE A 32 6.11 -0.14 -4.87
CA ILE A 32 4.67 0.08 -5.01
C ILE A 32 3.98 -0.61 -3.84
N VAL A 33 3.39 0.19 -2.94
CA VAL A 33 2.64 -0.29 -1.79
C VAL A 33 1.16 -0.33 -2.16
N GLY A 34 0.62 -1.54 -2.33
CA GLY A 34 -0.71 -1.80 -2.87
C GLY A 34 -0.68 -2.16 -4.35
N CYS A 35 -1.19 -3.35 -4.68
CA CYS A 35 -1.39 -3.88 -6.03
C CYS A 35 -2.88 -3.88 -6.41
N GLY A 36 -3.68 -3.01 -5.78
CA GLY A 36 -5.06 -2.76 -6.14
C GLY A 36 -5.19 -1.88 -7.39
N ALA A 37 -6.28 -1.10 -7.48
CA ALA A 37 -6.63 -0.39 -8.70
C ALA A 37 -5.57 0.66 -9.13
N LEU A 38 -5.08 1.47 -8.19
CA LEU A 38 -4.00 2.44 -8.46
C LEU A 38 -2.68 1.73 -8.78
N GLY A 39 -2.41 0.65 -8.04
CA GLY A 39 -1.16 -0.12 -8.12
C GLY A 39 -0.99 -0.78 -9.48
N THR A 40 -2.02 -1.45 -9.99
CA THR A 40 -1.96 -2.10 -11.31
C THR A 40 -1.67 -1.10 -12.43
N HIS A 41 -2.32 0.07 -12.41
CA HIS A 41 -2.10 1.09 -13.45
C HIS A 41 -0.72 1.74 -13.33
N SER A 42 -0.31 2.12 -12.12
CA SER A 42 1.00 2.73 -11.89
C SER A 42 2.13 1.77 -12.26
N ALA A 43 2.02 0.50 -11.86
CA ALA A 43 3.00 -0.52 -12.20
C ALA A 43 3.08 -0.77 -13.72
N GLU A 44 1.94 -0.77 -14.42
CA GLU A 44 1.91 -0.92 -15.89
C GLU A 44 2.68 0.21 -16.59
N TYR A 45 2.43 1.46 -16.23
CA TYR A 45 3.12 2.61 -16.82
C TYR A 45 4.63 2.59 -16.51
N LEU A 46 5.00 2.30 -15.25
CA LEU A 46 6.40 2.28 -14.83
C LEU A 46 7.16 1.11 -15.45
N ALA A 47 6.55 -0.07 -15.50
CA ALA A 47 7.15 -1.25 -16.12
C ALA A 47 7.38 -0.99 -17.61
N ARG A 48 6.37 -0.53 -18.34
CA ARG A 48 6.49 -0.22 -19.78
C ARG A 48 7.40 0.97 -20.06
N GLY A 49 7.52 1.91 -19.11
CA GLY A 49 8.46 3.02 -19.14
C GLY A 49 9.92 2.62 -18.92
N GLY A 50 10.17 1.37 -18.52
CA GLY A 50 11.51 0.82 -18.36
C GLY A 50 12.19 1.15 -17.03
N ILE A 51 11.40 1.29 -15.95
CA ILE A 51 11.96 1.31 -14.60
C ILE A 51 12.70 -0.01 -14.32
N GLY A 52 13.95 0.07 -13.86
CA GLY A 52 14.85 -1.07 -13.71
C GLY A 52 14.35 -2.16 -12.75
N GLU A 53 13.79 -1.75 -11.61
CA GLU A 53 13.21 -2.67 -10.62
C GLU A 53 11.86 -2.14 -10.10
N LEU A 54 10.84 -3.00 -10.11
CA LEU A 54 9.58 -2.77 -9.40
C LEU A 54 9.44 -3.77 -8.25
N ARG A 55 9.32 -3.27 -7.03
CA ARG A 55 8.98 -4.06 -5.84
C ARG A 55 7.50 -3.85 -5.50
N LEU A 56 6.72 -4.92 -5.60
CA LEU A 56 5.27 -4.94 -5.45
C LEU A 56 4.92 -5.52 -4.09
N VAL A 57 4.29 -4.73 -3.22
CA VAL A 57 3.86 -5.18 -1.87
C VAL A 57 2.35 -5.15 -1.80
N ASP A 58 1.72 -6.31 -1.59
CA ASP A 58 0.29 -6.43 -1.35
C ASP A 58 -0.02 -7.78 -0.69
N ARG A 59 -0.85 -7.78 0.36
CA ARG A 59 -1.21 -8.99 1.11
C ARG A 59 -2.40 -9.74 0.52
N ASP A 60 -3.20 -9.08 -0.31
CA ASP A 60 -4.50 -9.56 -0.72
C ASP A 60 -4.42 -10.54 -1.90
N PHE A 61 -5.54 -11.21 -2.13
CA PHE A 61 -5.78 -12.07 -3.28
C PHE A 61 -6.65 -11.36 -4.33
N VAL A 62 -6.55 -11.80 -5.58
CA VAL A 62 -7.41 -11.27 -6.65
C VAL A 62 -8.87 -11.67 -6.41
N ASP A 63 -9.79 -10.73 -6.52
CA ASP A 63 -11.23 -10.93 -6.27
C ASP A 63 -12.10 -10.47 -7.46
N TRP A 64 -13.26 -11.12 -7.65
CA TRP A 64 -14.21 -10.80 -8.72
C TRP A 64 -14.70 -9.34 -8.68
N SER A 65 -15.02 -8.82 -7.50
CA SER A 65 -15.52 -7.45 -7.30
C SER A 65 -14.50 -6.37 -7.69
N ASN A 66 -13.24 -6.78 -7.84
CA ASN A 66 -12.10 -5.91 -8.06
C ASN A 66 -11.69 -5.83 -9.55
N LEU A 67 -12.09 -6.80 -10.37
CA LEU A 67 -11.71 -6.89 -11.80
C LEU A 67 -12.17 -5.69 -12.65
N GLN A 68 -13.26 -5.01 -12.27
CA GLN A 68 -13.77 -3.85 -13.02
C GLN A 68 -12.78 -2.66 -13.08
N ARG A 69 -11.80 -2.61 -12.16
CA ARG A 69 -10.85 -1.49 -12.04
C ARG A 69 -9.38 -1.92 -11.91
N GLN A 70 -9.09 -3.20 -11.72
CA GLN A 70 -7.74 -3.72 -11.52
C GLN A 70 -7.25 -4.40 -12.80
N ILE A 71 -6.72 -3.60 -13.72
CA ILE A 71 -6.41 -4.02 -15.11
C ILE A 71 -5.30 -5.06 -15.25
N GLY A 72 -4.52 -5.29 -14.18
CA GLY A 72 -3.42 -6.26 -14.17
C GLY A 72 -3.85 -7.69 -13.87
N PHE A 73 -5.14 -7.94 -13.66
CA PHE A 73 -5.67 -9.24 -13.23
C PHE A 73 -6.73 -9.79 -14.16
N THR A 74 -6.90 -11.10 -14.13
CA THR A 74 -7.85 -11.83 -14.96
C THR A 74 -8.79 -12.70 -14.12
N GLU A 75 -9.88 -13.17 -14.73
CA GLU A 75 -10.76 -14.16 -14.09
C GLU A 75 -10.04 -15.47 -13.74
N GLU A 76 -8.98 -15.83 -14.49
CA GLU A 76 -8.16 -17.01 -14.18
C GLU A 76 -7.42 -16.83 -12.86
N ASP A 77 -6.89 -15.64 -12.59
CA ASP A 77 -6.21 -15.33 -11.32
C ASP A 77 -7.17 -15.45 -10.13
N VAL A 78 -8.43 -15.06 -10.31
CA VAL A 78 -9.47 -15.23 -9.28
C VAL A 78 -9.75 -16.70 -9.02
N ARG A 79 -9.98 -17.50 -10.08
CA ARG A 79 -10.27 -18.94 -9.93
C ARG A 79 -9.11 -19.69 -9.26
N ASN A 80 -7.88 -19.24 -9.48
CA ASN A 80 -6.68 -19.83 -8.88
C ASN A 80 -6.41 -19.34 -7.45
N GLY A 81 -7.13 -18.32 -6.95
CA GLY A 81 -6.84 -17.70 -5.66
C GLY A 81 -5.42 -17.15 -5.62
N THR A 82 -5.00 -16.43 -6.67
CA THR A 82 -3.64 -15.92 -6.78
C THR A 82 -3.45 -14.66 -5.91
N PRO A 83 -2.35 -14.53 -5.14
CA PRO A 83 -1.99 -13.26 -4.48
C PRO A 83 -1.77 -12.14 -5.49
N LYS A 84 -2.28 -10.93 -5.20
CA LYS A 84 -2.23 -9.77 -6.11
C LYS A 84 -0.81 -9.42 -6.55
N ALA A 85 0.14 -9.38 -5.62
CA ALA A 85 1.54 -9.07 -5.93
C ALA A 85 2.15 -10.08 -6.92
N LEU A 86 1.85 -11.38 -6.77
CA LEU A 86 2.34 -12.44 -7.65
C LEU A 86 1.65 -12.40 -9.03
N ALA A 87 0.33 -12.18 -9.06
CA ALA A 87 -0.42 -12.04 -10.31
C ALA A 87 0.09 -10.86 -11.14
N LEU A 88 0.27 -9.69 -10.49
CA LEU A 88 0.75 -8.48 -11.14
C LEU A 88 2.18 -8.67 -11.67
N LYS A 89 3.06 -9.33 -10.89
CA LYS A 89 4.40 -9.69 -11.38
C LYS A 89 4.34 -10.51 -12.67
N LYS A 90 3.58 -11.61 -12.68
CA LYS A 90 3.45 -12.48 -13.86
C LYS A 90 2.90 -11.73 -15.07
N HIS A 91 1.97 -10.80 -14.86
CA HIS A 91 1.43 -9.94 -15.91
C HIS A 91 2.49 -8.99 -16.47
N LEU A 92 3.21 -8.27 -15.61
CA LEU A 92 4.21 -7.28 -16.01
C LEU A 92 5.45 -7.91 -16.65
N GLU A 93 5.88 -9.10 -16.23
CA GLU A 93 7.00 -9.83 -16.86
C GLU A 93 6.71 -10.18 -18.33
N LYS A 94 5.42 -10.42 -18.68
CA LYS A 94 4.99 -10.59 -20.07
C LYS A 94 5.01 -9.26 -20.84
N ALA A 95 4.70 -8.15 -20.17
CA ALA A 95 4.68 -6.83 -20.78
C ALA A 95 6.10 -6.28 -21.03
N ASN A 96 7.02 -6.50 -20.09
CA ASN A 96 8.39 -6.05 -20.17
C ASN A 96 9.33 -7.02 -19.45
N SER A 97 9.96 -7.91 -20.21
CA SER A 97 10.94 -8.88 -19.69
C SER A 97 12.34 -8.31 -19.44
N SER A 98 12.58 -7.02 -19.68
CA SER A 98 13.91 -6.38 -19.51
C SER A 98 14.12 -5.77 -18.12
N ILE A 99 13.09 -5.76 -17.28
CA ILE A 99 13.13 -5.15 -15.94
C ILE A 99 13.03 -6.25 -14.88
N THR A 100 13.44 -5.91 -13.66
CA THR A 100 13.32 -6.80 -12.50
C THR A 100 11.99 -6.55 -11.79
N ILE A 101 11.24 -7.62 -11.48
CA ILE A 101 10.01 -7.51 -10.71
C ILE A 101 10.07 -8.40 -9.49
N ILE A 102 9.98 -7.78 -8.32
CA ILE A 102 9.98 -8.44 -7.01
C ILE A 102 8.56 -8.35 -6.46
N ALA A 103 7.97 -9.49 -6.11
CA ALA A 103 6.64 -9.55 -5.53
C ALA A 103 6.75 -10.03 -4.09
N GLU A 104 6.20 -9.24 -3.17
CA GLU A 104 6.18 -9.47 -1.73
C GLU A 104 4.72 -9.60 -1.30
N PRO A 105 4.15 -10.83 -1.27
CA PRO A 105 2.77 -11.06 -0.90
C PRO A 105 2.56 -10.93 0.62
N THR A 106 2.82 -9.73 1.13
CA THR A 106 2.83 -9.38 2.55
C THR A 106 2.19 -8.02 2.75
N GLU A 107 1.80 -7.76 3.98
CA GLU A 107 1.28 -6.46 4.37
C GLU A 107 2.43 -5.49 4.61
N PHE A 108 2.30 -4.24 4.16
CA PHE A 108 3.27 -3.20 4.44
C PHE A 108 3.10 -2.69 5.87
N GLN A 109 4.05 -3.01 6.74
CA GLN A 109 3.93 -2.92 8.19
C GLN A 109 5.20 -2.31 8.80
N PHE A 110 5.09 -1.73 9.99
CA PHE A 110 6.21 -0.99 10.60
C PHE A 110 7.48 -1.86 10.77
N PHE A 111 7.32 -3.14 11.09
CA PHE A 111 8.42 -4.08 11.31
C PHE A 111 9.12 -4.55 10.02
N ASN A 112 8.48 -4.41 8.85
CA ASN A 112 9.07 -4.81 7.56
C ASN A 112 9.32 -3.64 6.61
N ALA A 113 8.79 -2.45 6.91
CA ALA A 113 8.84 -1.25 6.06
C ALA A 113 10.27 -0.89 5.61
N GLU A 114 11.23 -0.83 6.53
CA GLU A 114 12.63 -0.50 6.19
C GLU A 114 13.30 -1.56 5.32
N LYS A 115 13.00 -2.85 5.56
CA LYS A 115 13.52 -3.93 4.72
C LYS A 115 12.96 -3.81 3.31
N LEU A 116 11.65 -3.57 3.19
CA LEU A 116 10.95 -3.43 1.91
C LEU A 116 11.35 -2.16 1.15
N ALA A 117 11.72 -1.08 1.84
CA ALA A 117 12.21 0.17 1.23
C ALA A 117 13.73 0.21 1.00
N ARG A 118 14.45 -0.89 1.27
CA ARG A 118 15.89 -0.94 1.05
C ARG A 118 16.25 -0.71 -0.43
N ASP A 119 17.18 0.21 -0.65
CA ASP A 119 17.72 0.63 -1.94
C ASP A 119 16.67 1.19 -2.92
N VAL A 120 15.51 1.61 -2.41
CA VAL A 120 14.43 2.17 -3.25
C VAL A 120 14.66 3.66 -3.49
N ASP A 121 14.50 4.09 -4.74
CA ASP A 121 14.66 5.49 -5.14
C ASP A 121 13.36 6.30 -4.99
N LEU A 122 12.20 5.63 -5.08
CA LEU A 122 10.88 6.27 -4.98
C LEU A 122 9.80 5.27 -4.53
N ILE A 123 8.85 5.74 -3.72
CA ILE A 123 7.67 4.95 -3.29
C ILE A 123 6.40 5.47 -3.99
N ILE A 124 5.59 4.56 -4.53
CA ILE A 124 4.22 4.82 -4.96
C ILE A 124 3.28 4.30 -3.88
N ASP A 125 2.49 5.20 -3.30
CA ASP A 125 1.36 4.81 -2.46
C ASP A 125 0.15 4.53 -3.37
N ALA A 126 -0.21 3.26 -3.42
CA ALA A 126 -1.41 2.75 -4.06
C ALA A 126 -2.28 1.99 -3.04
N SER A 127 -2.10 2.29 -1.75
CA SER A 127 -2.84 1.70 -0.65
C SER A 127 -4.20 2.40 -0.47
N ASP A 128 -5.16 1.64 0.05
CA ASP A 128 -6.49 2.12 0.41
C ASP A 128 -6.64 2.35 1.93
N ASN A 129 -5.58 2.12 2.70
CA ASN A 129 -5.58 2.24 4.16
C ASN A 129 -4.79 3.46 4.66
N ILE A 130 -5.41 4.30 5.49
CA ILE A 130 -4.80 5.52 6.03
C ILE A 130 -3.53 5.23 6.86
N PRO A 131 -3.54 4.33 7.87
CA PRO A 131 -2.34 3.92 8.59
C PRO A 131 -1.13 3.61 7.71
N THR A 132 -1.33 2.92 6.58
CA THR A 132 -0.26 2.61 5.62
C THR A 132 0.35 3.87 5.02
N ARG A 133 -0.48 4.88 4.71
CA ARG A 133 -0.01 6.17 4.17
C ARG A 133 0.82 6.94 5.18
N PHE A 134 0.42 6.94 6.44
CA PHE A 134 1.19 7.57 7.52
C PHE A 134 2.50 6.79 7.80
N LEU A 135 2.49 5.46 7.69
CA LEU A 135 3.71 4.65 7.77
C LEU A 135 4.68 4.96 6.62
N ILE A 136 4.20 5.04 5.38
CA ILE A 136 5.02 5.45 4.22
C ILE A 136 5.60 6.84 4.44
N ASN A 137 4.80 7.78 4.97
CA ASN A 137 5.25 9.13 5.29
C ASN A 137 6.41 9.14 6.30
N ASP A 138 6.27 8.41 7.41
CA ASP A 138 7.28 8.35 8.46
C ASP A 138 8.57 7.69 7.94
N LEU A 139 8.44 6.59 7.19
CA LEU A 139 9.55 5.91 6.53
C LEU A 139 10.28 6.80 5.53
N SER A 140 9.52 7.50 4.69
CA SER A 140 10.03 8.44 3.69
C SER A 140 10.91 9.51 4.33
N TRP A 141 10.47 10.11 5.44
CA TRP A 141 11.25 11.11 6.18
C TRP A 141 12.46 10.55 6.92
N LYS A 142 12.37 9.32 7.42
CA LYS A 142 13.51 8.64 8.05
C LYS A 142 14.60 8.32 7.03
N LEU A 143 14.22 7.78 5.87
CA LEU A 143 15.15 7.30 4.83
C LEU A 143 15.47 8.34 3.75
N SER A 144 14.82 9.49 3.77
CA SER A 144 14.92 10.53 2.72
C SER A 144 14.52 10.02 1.32
N ILE A 145 13.50 9.16 1.27
CA ILE A 145 12.99 8.58 0.01
C ILE A 145 11.74 9.36 -0.42
N PRO A 146 11.69 9.94 -1.63
CA PRO A 146 10.49 10.61 -2.12
C PRO A 146 9.37 9.60 -2.35
N TRP A 147 8.13 10.08 -2.23
CA TRP A 147 6.97 9.24 -2.50
C TRP A 147 5.81 10.02 -3.07
N ILE A 148 4.89 9.27 -3.70
CA ILE A 148 3.74 9.83 -4.37
C ILE A 148 2.48 9.23 -3.77
N TYR A 149 1.77 10.07 -3.03
CA TYR A 149 0.43 9.79 -2.54
C TYR A 149 -0.56 9.70 -3.69
N GLY A 150 -1.39 8.66 -3.67
CA GLY A 150 -2.51 8.47 -4.59
C GLY A 150 -3.76 8.04 -3.84
N GLY A 151 -4.90 8.62 -4.21
CA GLY A 151 -6.19 8.20 -3.67
C GLY A 151 -7.30 8.41 -4.68
N ALA A 152 -8.26 7.50 -4.73
CA ALA A 152 -9.45 7.62 -5.57
C ALA A 152 -10.66 7.02 -4.85
N ILE A 153 -11.79 7.71 -4.91
CA ILE A 153 -13.06 7.27 -4.34
C ILE A 153 -14.19 7.93 -5.12
N GLU A 154 -15.31 7.24 -5.31
CA GLU A 154 -16.41 7.70 -6.17
C GLU A 154 -15.87 8.05 -7.58
N THR A 155 -16.04 9.30 -8.00
CA THR A 155 -15.54 9.84 -9.28
C THR A 155 -14.29 10.68 -9.11
N ARG A 156 -13.79 10.83 -7.88
CA ARG A 156 -12.76 11.79 -7.49
C ARG A 156 -11.43 11.12 -7.23
N GLY A 157 -10.37 11.90 -7.42
CA GLY A 157 -9.02 11.40 -7.31
C GLY A 157 -8.01 12.47 -6.92
N HIS A 158 -7.01 12.08 -6.13
CA HIS A 158 -5.95 12.95 -5.63
C HIS A 158 -4.58 12.34 -5.90
N ALA A 159 -3.60 13.18 -6.26
CA ALA A 159 -2.19 12.82 -6.35
C ALA A 159 -1.31 13.93 -5.76
N LEU A 160 -0.28 13.56 -4.99
CA LEU A 160 0.63 14.50 -4.32
C LEU A 160 2.04 13.92 -4.25
N PHE A 161 3.03 14.66 -4.75
CA PHE A 161 4.44 14.32 -4.60
C PHE A 161 5.00 14.92 -3.30
N LEU A 162 5.68 14.10 -2.52
CA LEU A 162 6.32 14.45 -1.25
C LEU A 162 7.78 14.02 -1.30
N SER A 163 8.72 14.94 -1.03
CA SER A 163 10.15 14.66 -1.22
C SER A 163 10.76 13.75 -0.14
N GLY A 164 10.13 13.67 1.04
CA GLY A 164 10.65 12.92 2.18
C GLY A 164 11.90 13.54 2.83
N ARG A 165 12.28 14.76 2.44
CA ARG A 165 13.51 15.42 2.91
C ARG A 165 13.31 16.89 3.26
N ASP A 166 12.46 17.58 2.50
CA ASP A 166 12.19 19.01 2.61
C ASP A 166 10.74 19.33 2.20
N GLY A 167 10.24 20.47 2.65
CA GLY A 167 8.86 20.87 2.38
C GLY A 167 7.82 20.08 3.18
N PRO A 168 6.55 20.06 2.73
CA PRO A 168 5.45 19.48 3.48
C PRO A 168 5.53 17.95 3.48
N CYS A 169 4.94 17.34 4.51
CA CYS A 169 4.70 15.91 4.57
C CYS A 169 3.20 15.60 4.53
N LEU A 170 2.81 14.32 4.59
CA LEU A 170 1.39 13.94 4.59
C LEU A 170 0.64 14.54 5.78
N ARG A 171 1.26 14.61 6.96
CA ARG A 171 0.64 15.25 8.15
C ARG A 171 0.37 16.73 7.96
N CYS A 172 1.19 17.45 7.19
CA CYS A 172 0.89 18.85 6.85
C CYS A 172 -0.38 18.97 5.99
N TYR A 173 -0.72 17.93 5.23
CA TYR A 173 -1.93 17.88 4.41
C TYR A 173 -3.15 17.33 5.16
N MET A 174 -3.00 16.20 5.85
CA MET A 174 -4.11 15.46 6.47
C MET A 174 -4.31 15.75 7.96
N GLY A 175 -3.35 16.40 8.62
CA GLY A 175 -3.32 16.54 10.07
C GLY A 175 -3.09 15.20 10.77
N GLU A 176 -3.81 14.99 11.87
CA GLU A 176 -3.85 13.70 12.56
C GLU A 176 -4.73 12.69 11.79
N PRO A 177 -4.41 11.39 11.86
CA PRO A 177 -5.22 10.37 11.21
C PRO A 177 -6.66 10.45 11.74
N PRO A 178 -7.67 10.46 10.85
CA PRO A 178 -9.05 10.40 11.29
C PRO A 178 -9.32 9.07 12.02
N PRO A 179 -10.30 9.03 12.94
CA PRO A 179 -10.64 7.80 13.65
C PRO A 179 -10.98 6.66 12.67
N PRO A 180 -10.65 5.40 13.00
CA PRO A 180 -10.99 4.28 12.14
C PRO A 180 -12.49 4.24 11.81
N GLY A 181 -12.83 3.95 10.55
CA GLY A 181 -14.21 3.82 10.08
C GLY A 181 -14.97 5.12 9.83
N THR A 182 -14.36 6.30 10.00
CA THR A 182 -15.04 7.58 9.68
C THR A 182 -14.95 7.97 8.21
N LEU A 183 -14.02 7.39 7.46
CA LEU A 183 -13.87 7.62 6.03
C LEU A 183 -14.58 6.54 5.23
N GLN A 184 -15.20 6.95 4.14
CA GLN A 184 -15.74 6.01 3.15
C GLN A 184 -14.59 5.27 2.45
N THR A 185 -14.85 4.03 2.07
CA THR A 185 -13.97 3.20 1.25
C THR A 185 -14.57 2.99 -0.14
N CYS A 186 -13.76 2.47 -1.07
CA CYS A 186 -14.23 2.07 -2.40
C CYS A 186 -15.39 1.06 -2.32
N ASP A 187 -15.41 0.21 -1.29
CA ASP A 187 -16.46 -0.81 -1.13
C ASP A 187 -17.77 -0.20 -0.63
N THR A 188 -17.71 0.91 0.12
CA THR A 188 -18.90 1.60 0.63
C THR A 188 -19.45 2.68 -0.29
N ALA A 189 -18.57 3.43 -0.98
CA ALA A 189 -18.95 4.55 -1.83
C ALA A 189 -18.98 4.19 -3.32
N GLY A 190 -18.33 3.07 -3.70
CA GLY A 190 -18.01 2.78 -5.09
C GLY A 190 -16.79 3.57 -5.56
N VAL A 191 -16.29 3.20 -6.74
CA VAL A 191 -15.19 3.90 -7.41
C VAL A 191 -15.24 3.70 -8.93
N LEU A 192 -15.07 4.78 -9.66
CA LEU A 192 -15.03 4.82 -11.12
C LEU A 192 -13.63 4.44 -11.61
N GLY A 193 -13.50 3.33 -12.35
CA GLY A 193 -12.23 2.85 -12.89
C GLY A 193 -11.41 3.91 -13.66
N PRO A 194 -12.02 4.69 -14.57
CA PRO A 194 -11.34 5.82 -15.21
C PRO A 194 -10.74 6.86 -14.26
N ALA A 195 -11.39 7.17 -13.13
CA ALA A 195 -10.83 8.09 -12.13
C ALA A 195 -9.52 7.54 -11.54
N VAL A 196 -9.49 6.24 -11.25
CA VAL A 196 -8.27 5.53 -10.81
C VAL A 196 -7.17 5.62 -11.87
N ALA A 197 -7.50 5.37 -13.14
CA ALA A 197 -6.53 5.42 -14.23
C ALA A 197 -5.93 6.83 -14.40
N MET A 198 -6.75 7.88 -14.27
CA MET A 198 -6.29 9.28 -14.31
C MET A 198 -5.34 9.59 -13.16
N VAL A 199 -5.68 9.22 -11.92
CA VAL A 199 -4.80 9.41 -10.76
C VAL A 199 -3.48 8.65 -10.94
N SER A 200 -3.56 7.39 -11.35
CA SER A 200 -2.36 6.55 -11.58
C SER A 200 -1.46 7.10 -12.67
N SER A 201 -2.04 7.69 -13.73
CA SER A 201 -1.27 8.36 -14.78
C SER A 201 -0.52 9.58 -14.25
N ILE A 202 -1.12 10.33 -13.33
CA ILE A 202 -0.45 11.44 -12.64
C ILE A 202 0.67 10.89 -11.75
N GLN A 203 0.43 9.82 -10.99
CA GLN A 203 1.46 9.19 -10.16
C GLN A 203 2.66 8.72 -10.99
N ALA A 204 2.41 7.99 -12.08
CA ALA A 204 3.46 7.54 -12.98
C ALA A 204 4.22 8.70 -13.63
N SER A 205 3.52 9.77 -14.01
CA SER A 205 4.16 10.97 -14.58
C SER A 205 5.08 11.67 -13.59
N MET A 206 4.64 11.83 -12.34
CA MET A 206 5.46 12.39 -11.26
C MET A 206 6.68 11.51 -10.98
N ALA A 207 6.52 10.19 -10.98
CA ALA A 207 7.60 9.25 -10.74
C ALA A 207 8.66 9.30 -11.85
N ILE A 208 8.24 9.20 -13.11
CA ILE A 208 9.14 9.29 -14.27
C ILE A 208 9.89 10.62 -14.25
N ARG A 209 9.17 11.73 -14.04
CA ARG A 209 9.79 13.05 -13.96
C ARG A 209 10.83 13.16 -12.84
N SER A 210 10.52 12.61 -11.67
CA SER A 210 11.46 12.59 -10.54
C SER A 210 12.71 11.77 -10.87
N LEU A 211 12.54 10.57 -11.41
CA LEU A 211 13.61 9.60 -11.66
C LEU A 211 14.49 9.96 -12.87
N THR A 212 13.96 10.70 -13.86
CA THR A 212 14.80 11.27 -14.93
C THR A 212 15.63 12.46 -14.45
N GLY A 213 15.42 12.95 -13.22
CA GLY A 213 16.12 14.09 -12.63
C GLY A 213 15.55 15.45 -13.05
N ALA A 214 14.31 15.49 -13.53
CA ALA A 214 13.65 16.72 -13.95
C ALA A 214 13.00 17.45 -12.75
N GLN A 215 13.85 18.11 -11.95
CA GLN A 215 13.50 19.12 -10.94
C GLN A 215 12.34 18.71 -9.99
N PRO A 216 12.49 17.62 -9.21
CA PRO A 216 11.48 17.15 -8.25
C PRO A 216 11.03 18.22 -7.24
N GLU A 217 11.92 19.12 -6.87
CA GLU A 217 11.67 20.25 -5.96
C GLU A 217 10.58 21.21 -6.46
N LEU A 218 10.36 21.31 -7.79
CA LEU A 218 9.37 22.22 -8.36
C LEU A 218 7.92 21.77 -8.17
N PHE A 219 7.70 20.50 -7.83
CA PHE A 219 6.35 19.98 -7.62
C PHE A 219 6.13 19.30 -6.28
N CYS A 220 7.13 19.32 -5.39
CA CYS A 220 6.93 18.97 -3.99
C CYS A 220 5.81 19.83 -3.36
N GLY A 221 4.85 19.14 -2.75
CA GLY A 221 3.69 19.77 -2.13
C GLY A 221 2.56 20.18 -3.09
N ARG A 222 2.67 19.95 -4.41
CA ARG A 222 1.57 20.22 -5.36
C ARG A 222 0.54 19.08 -5.29
N LEU A 223 -0.64 19.40 -4.80
CA LEU A 223 -1.80 18.52 -4.71
C LEU A 223 -2.68 18.70 -5.95
N PHE A 224 -2.74 17.66 -6.77
CA PHE A 224 -3.63 17.55 -7.90
C PHE A 224 -4.91 16.85 -7.45
N ARG A 225 -6.05 17.48 -7.74
CA ARG A 225 -7.38 16.90 -7.52
C ARG A 225 -8.14 16.90 -8.83
N LEU A 226 -8.87 15.82 -9.06
CA LEU A 226 -9.74 15.67 -10.21
C LEU A 226 -11.10 15.12 -9.80
N ASP A 227 -12.12 15.47 -10.57
CA ASP A 227 -13.40 14.77 -10.64
C ASP A 227 -13.58 14.27 -12.08
N ALA A 228 -13.51 12.96 -12.28
CA ALA A 228 -13.57 12.35 -13.60
C ALA A 228 -14.98 12.35 -14.20
N TRP A 229 -16.01 12.59 -13.38
CA TRP A 229 -17.39 12.68 -13.85
C TRP A 229 -17.74 14.09 -14.31
N GLU A 230 -17.39 15.08 -13.49
CA GLU A 230 -17.59 16.50 -13.82
C GLU A 230 -16.50 17.07 -14.75
N MET A 231 -15.44 16.30 -15.03
CA MET A 231 -14.26 16.72 -15.79
C MET A 231 -13.55 17.95 -15.19
N GLU A 232 -13.57 18.07 -13.86
CA GLU A 232 -12.92 19.17 -13.14
C GLU A 232 -11.50 18.82 -12.71
N TRP A 233 -10.63 19.83 -12.75
CA TRP A 233 -9.25 19.74 -12.29
C TRP A 233 -8.94 20.92 -11.37
N LYS A 234 -8.38 20.63 -10.19
CA LYS A 234 -7.96 21.65 -9.22
C LYS A 234 -6.55 21.36 -8.77
N GLU A 235 -5.73 22.39 -8.78
CA GLU A 235 -4.38 22.35 -8.23
C GLU A 235 -4.29 23.25 -7.01
N SER A 236 -3.59 22.78 -5.99
CA SER A 236 -3.24 23.57 -4.82
C SER A 236 -1.87 23.16 -4.30
N ARG A 237 -1.29 23.98 -3.44
CA ARG A 237 -0.01 23.68 -2.78
C ARG A 237 -0.22 23.48 -1.29
N ILE A 238 0.40 22.43 -0.76
CA ILE A 238 0.47 22.15 0.67
C ILE A 238 1.63 22.94 1.26
N GLU A 239 1.39 23.60 2.38
CA GLU A 239 2.40 24.34 3.12
C GLU A 239 2.99 23.46 4.22
N SER A 240 4.26 23.71 4.57
CA SER A 240 4.89 23.02 5.68
C SER A 240 4.41 23.62 6.99
N ASP A 241 4.02 22.77 7.94
CA ASP A 241 3.70 23.18 9.30
C ASP A 241 4.99 23.23 10.16
N PRO A 242 5.39 24.39 10.70
CA PRO A 242 6.56 24.53 11.56
C PRO A 242 6.55 23.62 12.81
N ASP A 243 5.36 23.21 13.27
CA ASP A 243 5.19 22.35 14.45
C ASP A 243 4.85 20.90 14.09
N CYS A 244 4.94 20.54 12.80
CA CYS A 244 4.65 19.20 12.33
C CYS A 244 5.50 18.14 13.04
N GLN A 245 4.84 17.11 13.58
CA GLN A 245 5.49 16.01 14.29
C GLN A 245 6.50 15.26 13.42
N VAL A 246 6.28 15.17 12.11
CA VAL A 246 7.16 14.40 11.21
C VAL A 246 8.22 15.28 10.56
N CYS A 247 7.83 16.22 9.68
CA CYS A 247 8.82 16.97 8.90
C CYS A 247 9.63 17.98 9.72
N SER A 248 9.08 18.48 10.83
CA SER A 248 9.74 19.47 11.69
C SER A 248 10.37 18.84 12.93
N ARG A 249 9.65 17.92 13.60
CA ARG A 249 10.11 17.31 14.87
C ARG A 249 10.77 15.93 14.72
N ARG A 250 10.64 15.28 13.55
CA ARG A 250 11.18 13.93 13.26
C ARG A 250 10.67 12.83 14.23
N ASN A 251 9.42 12.94 14.66
CA ASN A 251 8.70 11.90 15.39
C ASN A 251 8.01 10.96 14.40
N PHE A 252 8.39 9.69 14.40
CA PHE A 252 7.97 8.68 13.41
C PHE A 252 7.07 7.62 14.05
N ASP A 253 5.98 8.05 14.70
CA ASP A 253 5.13 7.17 15.52
C ASP A 253 4.57 5.95 14.76
N PHE A 254 4.25 6.07 13.48
CA PHE A 254 3.73 4.93 12.71
C PHE A 254 4.83 3.92 12.40
N LEU A 255 6.05 4.41 12.11
CA LEU A 255 7.20 3.55 11.87
C LEU A 255 7.75 2.93 13.16
N ASP A 256 7.60 3.60 14.29
CA ASP A 256 7.92 3.06 15.62
C ASP A 256 6.86 2.07 16.14
N GLY A 257 5.78 1.82 15.40
CA GLY A 257 4.68 0.92 15.81
C GLY A 257 3.74 1.51 16.87
N LYS A 258 3.79 2.83 17.11
CA LYS A 258 2.91 3.54 18.06
C LYS A 258 1.62 4.06 17.39
N GLY A 259 1.68 4.37 16.09
CA GLY A 259 0.58 4.95 15.31
C GLY A 259 -0.43 3.94 14.75
N GLN A 260 -0.05 2.67 14.65
CA GLN A 260 -1.02 1.60 14.42
C GLN A 260 -1.68 1.25 15.74
N LEU A 261 -2.94 1.64 15.89
CA LEU A 261 -3.83 0.97 16.82
C LEU A 261 -3.78 -0.52 16.44
N ASN A 262 -3.09 -1.33 17.27
CA ASN A 262 -2.86 -2.78 17.13
C ASN A 262 -4.17 -3.61 17.21
N SER A 263 -5.20 -3.15 16.52
CA SER A 263 -6.61 -3.48 16.65
C SER A 263 -7.38 -2.68 15.59
N GLU A 264 -7.47 -3.18 14.36
CA GLU A 264 -8.34 -2.59 13.34
C GLU A 264 -9.75 -3.15 13.52
N SER A 265 -10.76 -2.28 13.66
CA SER A 265 -12.17 -2.69 13.54
C SER A 265 -12.45 -2.95 12.06
N LEU A 266 -12.84 -4.19 11.71
CA LEU A 266 -13.20 -4.56 10.35
C LEU A 266 -14.56 -3.93 10.01
N CYS A 267 -14.58 -2.87 9.21
CA CYS A 267 -15.81 -2.17 8.82
C CYS A 267 -16.89 -3.14 8.31
N GLY A 268 -18.09 -3.09 8.90
CA GLY A 268 -19.24 -3.91 8.52
C GLY A 268 -19.35 -5.27 9.20
N ARG A 269 -18.34 -5.70 9.97
CA ARG A 269 -18.40 -6.84 10.90
C ARG A 269 -18.10 -6.31 12.30
N GLN A 270 -18.81 -6.76 13.33
CA GLN A 270 -18.40 -6.47 14.71
C GLN A 270 -17.15 -7.31 15.03
N ALA A 271 -16.01 -6.98 14.39
CA ALA A 271 -14.81 -7.78 14.48
C ALA A 271 -13.56 -6.92 14.57
N ILE A 272 -12.60 -7.33 15.40
CA ILE A 272 -11.32 -6.63 15.60
C ILE A 272 -10.17 -7.53 15.17
N GLN A 273 -9.30 -7.01 14.31
CA GLN A 273 -8.07 -7.68 13.91
C GLN A 273 -6.89 -7.23 14.78
N VAL A 274 -6.21 -8.17 15.42
CA VAL A 274 -5.00 -7.96 16.24
C VAL A 274 -3.79 -8.56 15.53
N HIS A 275 -2.68 -7.81 15.51
CA HIS A 275 -1.38 -8.27 15.02
C HIS A 275 -0.42 -8.47 16.21
N PRO A 276 0.47 -9.48 16.16
CA PRO A 276 1.49 -9.69 17.20
C PRO A 276 2.49 -8.54 17.22
N ARG A 277 3.03 -8.22 18.39
CA ARG A 277 4.12 -7.22 18.51
C ARG A 277 5.45 -7.74 17.99
N SER A 278 5.65 -9.05 18.04
CA SER A 278 6.82 -9.73 17.51
C SER A 278 6.41 -11.14 17.08
N PRO A 279 6.49 -11.49 15.78
CA PRO A 279 6.07 -12.81 15.32
C PRO A 279 7.01 -13.90 15.83
N ASN A 280 6.47 -14.90 16.55
CA ASN A 280 7.14 -16.14 16.96
C ASN A 280 6.49 -17.37 16.32
N ASP A 281 7.16 -18.52 16.23
CA ASP A 281 6.47 -19.73 15.74
C ASP A 281 5.40 -20.19 16.73
N VAL A 282 4.13 -20.13 16.33
CA VAL A 282 2.99 -20.63 17.11
C VAL A 282 2.55 -21.97 16.55
N ASP A 283 2.68 -23.03 17.36
CA ASP A 283 2.09 -24.33 17.06
C ASP A 283 0.56 -24.26 17.29
N LEU A 284 -0.19 -24.09 16.20
CA LEU A 284 -1.65 -24.01 16.22
C LEU A 284 -2.29 -25.28 16.82
N GLN A 285 -1.68 -26.46 16.64
CA GLN A 285 -2.20 -27.72 17.15
C GLN A 285 -2.05 -27.78 18.68
N ALA A 286 -0.88 -27.41 19.19
CA ALA A 286 -0.65 -27.33 20.64
C ALA A 286 -1.54 -26.26 21.30
N LEU A 287 -1.77 -25.14 20.60
CA LEU A 287 -2.67 -24.09 21.06
C LEU A 287 -4.14 -24.55 21.05
N ALA A 288 -4.55 -25.36 20.07
CA ALA A 288 -5.89 -25.95 20.01
C ALA A 288 -6.23 -26.74 21.28
N CYS A 289 -5.35 -27.66 21.66
CA CYS A 289 -5.54 -28.49 22.85
C CYS A 289 -5.67 -27.66 24.14
N ARG A 290 -4.95 -26.53 24.25
CA ARG A 290 -5.08 -25.62 25.39
C ARG A 290 -6.44 -24.93 25.45
N LEU A 291 -6.94 -24.51 24.29
CA LEU A 291 -8.16 -23.70 24.18
C LEU A 291 -9.45 -24.51 24.20
N GLU A 292 -9.40 -25.84 24.11
CA GLU A 292 -10.58 -26.72 24.30
C GLU A 292 -11.26 -26.53 25.66
N SER A 293 -10.49 -26.15 26.69
CA SER A 293 -11.03 -25.84 28.02
C SER A 293 -11.75 -24.49 28.11
N VAL A 294 -11.61 -23.63 27.09
CA VAL A 294 -12.14 -22.26 27.04
C VAL A 294 -13.42 -22.18 26.21
N GLY A 295 -13.55 -23.01 25.17
CA GLY A 295 -14.70 -23.02 24.29
C GLY A 295 -14.58 -24.04 23.17
N LYS A 296 -15.44 -23.92 22.16
CA LYS A 296 -15.40 -24.82 20.99
C LYS A 296 -14.22 -24.43 20.09
N VAL A 297 -13.32 -25.37 19.83
CA VAL A 297 -12.13 -25.15 19.00
C VAL A 297 -12.24 -25.92 17.69
N GLU A 298 -11.95 -25.24 16.58
CA GLU A 298 -11.79 -25.82 15.25
C GLU A 298 -10.36 -25.52 14.77
N CYS A 299 -9.57 -26.56 14.50
CA CYS A 299 -8.17 -26.41 14.12
C CYS A 299 -7.96 -26.88 12.68
N HIS A 300 -7.34 -26.02 11.87
CA HIS A 300 -6.97 -26.27 10.48
C HIS A 300 -5.47 -26.00 10.27
N PRO A 301 -4.85 -26.48 9.17
CA PRO A 301 -3.41 -26.32 8.94
C PRO A 301 -2.90 -24.88 8.92
N ARG A 302 -3.77 -23.90 8.63
CA ARG A 302 -3.40 -22.48 8.48
C ARG A 302 -4.10 -21.55 9.46
N TYR A 303 -5.04 -22.06 10.26
CA TYR A 303 -5.75 -21.25 11.23
C TYR A 303 -6.38 -22.11 12.32
N LEU A 304 -6.61 -21.48 13.47
CA LEU A 304 -7.36 -22.00 14.60
C LEU A 304 -8.54 -21.07 14.87
N ARG A 305 -9.73 -21.62 15.08
CA ARG A 305 -10.91 -20.87 15.50
C ARG A 305 -11.38 -21.31 16.87
N LEU A 306 -11.42 -20.38 17.82
CA LEU A 306 -12.03 -20.54 19.14
C LEU A 306 -13.38 -19.82 19.13
N THR A 307 -14.45 -20.51 19.53
CA THR A 307 -15.79 -19.93 19.70
C THR A 307 -16.21 -20.04 21.16
N THR A 308 -16.53 -18.90 21.76
CA THR A 308 -17.04 -18.78 23.13
C THR A 308 -18.46 -18.19 23.13
N GLU A 309 -19.07 -18.00 24.29
CA GLU A 309 -20.37 -17.31 24.40
C GLU A 309 -20.30 -15.82 24.03
N ASP A 310 -19.15 -15.17 24.31
CA ASP A 310 -18.99 -13.71 24.18
C ASP A 310 -18.35 -13.27 22.85
N PHE A 311 -17.52 -14.12 22.24
CA PHE A 311 -16.76 -13.80 21.03
C PHE A 311 -16.31 -15.06 20.28
N ALA A 312 -15.95 -14.90 19.01
CA ALA A 312 -15.18 -15.90 18.27
C ALA A 312 -13.82 -15.33 17.86
N MET A 313 -12.74 -16.09 18.04
CA MET A 313 -11.38 -15.71 17.65
C MET A 313 -10.89 -16.65 16.56
N THR A 314 -10.42 -16.10 15.44
CA THR A 314 -9.72 -16.84 14.38
C THR A 314 -8.26 -16.40 14.37
N LEU A 315 -7.34 -17.28 14.78
CA LEU A 315 -5.89 -17.09 14.76
C LEU A 315 -5.31 -17.76 13.52
N PHE A 316 -4.51 -17.03 12.74
CA PHE A 316 -3.84 -17.54 11.55
C PHE A 316 -2.40 -18.01 11.86
N ASP A 317 -1.81 -18.77 10.94
CA ASP A 317 -0.40 -19.23 10.99
C ASP A 317 0.62 -18.07 11.03
N ASP A 318 0.25 -16.90 10.50
CA ASP A 318 1.00 -15.65 10.60
C ASP A 318 0.76 -14.89 11.92
N GLN A 319 0.12 -15.53 12.92
CA GLN A 319 -0.26 -15.00 14.24
C GLN A 319 -1.26 -13.84 14.24
N ARG A 320 -1.75 -13.41 13.09
CA ARG A 320 -2.88 -12.48 13.04
C ARG A 320 -4.09 -13.14 13.69
N ALA A 321 -4.81 -12.39 14.53
CA ALA A 321 -6.07 -12.86 15.08
C ALA A 321 -7.22 -11.94 14.71
N ILE A 322 -8.37 -12.51 14.37
CA ILE A 322 -9.62 -11.78 14.17
C ILE A 322 -10.59 -12.19 15.27
N PHE A 323 -11.09 -11.22 16.02
CA PHE A 323 -12.10 -11.41 17.07
C PHE A 323 -13.46 -10.92 16.59
N ASP A 324 -14.36 -11.83 16.22
CA ASP A 324 -15.78 -11.58 15.97
C ASP A 324 -16.56 -11.37 17.29
N GLY A 325 -17.55 -10.48 17.27
CA GLY A 325 -18.38 -10.11 18.44
C GLY A 325 -17.77 -9.01 19.33
N LEU A 326 -16.57 -8.51 19.01
CA LEU A 326 -15.90 -7.46 19.79
C LEU A 326 -15.89 -6.13 19.04
N THR A 327 -16.12 -5.05 19.79
CA THR A 327 -16.00 -3.65 19.34
C THR A 327 -14.93 -2.87 20.09
N ASP A 328 -14.39 -3.42 21.19
CA ASP A 328 -13.32 -2.82 21.98
C ASP A 328 -11.94 -3.47 21.67
N ALA A 329 -11.10 -2.67 21.02
CA ALA A 329 -9.70 -2.94 20.70
C ALA A 329 -8.85 -3.40 21.90
N SER A 330 -9.04 -2.79 23.07
CA SER A 330 -8.26 -3.08 24.26
C SER A 330 -8.66 -4.43 24.87
N LYS A 331 -9.95 -4.76 24.82
CA LYS A 331 -10.46 -6.09 25.20
C LYS A 331 -9.93 -7.17 24.27
N ALA A 332 -9.95 -6.94 22.94
CA ALA A 332 -9.38 -7.89 21.97
C ALA A 332 -7.90 -8.16 22.23
N ARG A 333 -7.10 -7.13 22.54
CA ARG A 333 -5.68 -7.30 22.92
C ARG A 333 -5.47 -8.09 24.21
N SER A 334 -6.27 -7.81 25.25
CA SER A 334 -6.20 -8.56 26.50
C SER A 334 -6.52 -10.05 26.29
N LEU A 335 -7.49 -10.35 25.42
CA LEU A 335 -7.84 -11.73 25.06
C LEU A 335 -6.74 -12.38 24.22
N TYR A 336 -6.13 -11.64 23.28
CA TYR A 336 -5.00 -12.12 22.49
C TYR A 336 -3.81 -12.51 23.38
N SER A 337 -3.36 -11.61 24.27
CA SER A 337 -2.26 -11.89 25.21
C SER A 337 -2.62 -13.04 26.17
N ARG A 338 -3.87 -13.14 26.61
CA ARG A 338 -4.34 -14.23 27.49
C ARG A 338 -4.33 -15.60 26.82
N TYR A 339 -4.78 -15.69 25.57
CA TYR A 339 -5.01 -16.98 24.91
C TYR A 339 -3.86 -17.41 24.01
N VAL A 340 -3.33 -16.48 23.21
CA VAL A 340 -2.26 -16.75 22.24
C VAL A 340 -0.88 -16.57 22.89
N GLY A 341 -0.73 -15.51 23.69
CA GLY A 341 0.53 -15.11 24.30
C GLY A 341 1.25 -14.11 23.41
N ASP A 342 1.33 -12.86 23.91
CA ASP A 342 2.13 -11.75 23.36
C ASP A 342 3.03 -11.22 24.49
#